data_AF-A0A6A8LQV2-F1
#
_entry.id   AF-A0A6A8LQV2-F1
#
_cell.length_a   1.000
_cell.length_b   1.000
_cell.length_c   1.000
_cell.angle_alpha   90.00
_cell.angle_beta   90.00
_cell.angle_gamma   90.00
#
_symmetry.space_group_name_H-M   'P 1'
#
loop_
_entity.id
_entity.type
_entity.pdbx_description
1 polymer ?
#
loop_
_entity_poly.entity_id
_entity_poly.type
_entity_poly.pdbx_seq_one_letter_code
_entity_poly.pdbx_strand_id
1 'polypeptide(L)'
;TLATKRSTAENVINADRNSLVIEPFANPFRAYPLAEDYRDFKELFEKRNVSGYIVNTASYNGVDIDKEITLQILEDIANEKVNWEKFGSLDGMYYLPFEKYPVDFKDKSYTEKLKRRLEIRLEWIEKYEGNHPDNPLPAEIKDCLSNLINELN
;
A
#
# COMPACT_ATOMS: atom_id res chain seq x y z
N THR A 1 -0.22 3.91 0.88
CA THR A 1 -0.89 4.49 -0.32
C THR A 1 -1.24 3.39 -1.31
N LEU A 2 -2.48 3.41 -1.81
CA LEU A 2 -2.90 2.52 -2.89
C LEU A 2 -2.15 2.90 -4.16
N ALA A 3 -1.65 1.89 -4.86
CA ALA A 3 -0.96 2.06 -6.11
C ALA A 3 -1.61 1.15 -7.15
N THR A 4 -2.03 1.74 -8.26
CA THR A 4 -2.67 1.04 -9.36
C THR A 4 -1.86 1.19 -10.64
N LYS A 5 -2.06 0.29 -11.59
CA LYS A 5 -1.68 0.57 -12.98
C LYS A 5 -2.73 1.50 -13.57
N ARG A 6 -2.33 2.39 -14.47
CA ARG A 6 -3.29 3.24 -15.20
C ARG A 6 -4.36 2.35 -15.84
N SER A 7 -5.62 2.67 -15.59
CA SER A 7 -6.73 2.02 -16.28
C SER A 7 -6.92 2.64 -17.67
N THR A 8 -7.64 1.94 -18.56
CA THR A 8 -8.02 2.48 -19.87
C THR A 8 -9.00 3.65 -19.78
N ALA A 9 -9.54 3.95 -18.60
CA ALA A 9 -10.50 5.04 -18.38
C ALA A 9 -9.82 6.43 -18.23
N GLU A 10 -8.50 6.50 -18.08
CA GLU A 10 -7.76 7.76 -17.96
C GLU A 10 -7.34 8.29 -19.35
N ASN A 11 -7.86 9.45 -19.75
CA ASN A 11 -7.43 10.16 -20.97
C ASN A 11 -6.10 10.89 -20.71
N VAL A 12 -4.96 10.21 -20.95
CA VAL A 12 -3.64 10.84 -20.86
C VAL A 12 -2.85 10.63 -22.14
N ILE A 13 -2.56 11.74 -22.83
CA ILE A 13 -1.74 11.75 -24.05
C ILE A 13 -0.26 11.67 -23.62
N ASN A 14 0.49 10.69 -24.13
CA ASN A 14 1.94 10.49 -23.90
C ASN A 14 2.39 10.02 -22.49
N ALA A 15 1.54 9.37 -21.70
CA ALA A 15 1.98 8.74 -20.45
C ALA A 15 2.38 7.26 -20.66
N ASP A 16 3.47 6.83 -20.02
CA ASP A 16 3.85 5.41 -19.96
C ASP A 16 2.75 4.61 -19.25
N ARG A 17 2.07 3.72 -19.99
CA ARG A 17 1.00 2.84 -19.50
C ARG A 17 1.48 1.89 -18.39
N ASN A 18 2.78 1.65 -18.28
CA ASN A 18 3.37 0.81 -17.23
C ASN A 18 3.80 1.60 -15.98
N SER A 19 3.73 2.94 -16.01
CA SER A 19 4.03 3.75 -14.84
C SER A 19 3.03 3.45 -13.71
N LEU A 20 3.57 3.23 -12.51
CA LEU A 20 2.76 3.02 -11.31
C LEU A 20 2.06 4.36 -10.97
N VAL A 21 0.74 4.36 -10.86
CA VAL A 21 -0.01 5.52 -10.37
C VAL A 21 -0.26 5.33 -8.89
N ILE A 22 0.17 6.30 -8.10
CA ILE A 22 -0.16 6.37 -6.68
C ILE A 22 -1.37 7.27 -6.55
N GLU A 23 -2.47 6.70 -6.07
CA GLU A 23 -3.73 7.40 -5.78
C GLU A 23 -4.06 7.17 -4.30
N PRO A 24 -3.65 8.08 -3.40
CA PRO A 24 -3.93 7.95 -1.98
C PRO A 24 -5.44 7.81 -1.72
N PHE A 25 -5.79 6.88 -0.83
CA PHE A 25 -7.18 6.61 -0.42
C PHE A 25 -8.14 6.29 -1.57
N ALA A 26 -7.61 5.95 -2.77
CA ALA A 26 -8.39 5.74 -3.98
C ALA A 26 -9.37 6.89 -4.29
N ASN A 27 -8.99 8.13 -3.97
CA ASN A 27 -9.84 9.32 -4.10
C ASN A 27 -9.26 10.32 -5.12
N PRO A 28 -9.45 10.09 -6.43
CA PRO A 28 -9.00 11.01 -7.47
C PRO A 28 -9.86 12.29 -7.56
N PHE A 29 -11.00 12.33 -6.86
CA PHE A 29 -11.96 13.45 -6.89
C PHE A 29 -11.82 14.38 -5.67
N ARG A 30 -10.68 14.30 -4.98
CA ARG A 30 -10.43 15.02 -3.74
C ARG A 30 -10.60 16.54 -3.91
N ALA A 31 -11.43 17.13 -3.04
CA ALA A 31 -11.75 18.56 -3.05
C ALA A 31 -11.10 19.35 -1.90
N TYR A 32 -10.23 18.71 -1.11
CA TYR A 32 -9.53 19.26 0.05
C TYR A 32 -8.08 18.73 0.12
N PRO A 33 -7.18 19.28 0.96
CA PRO A 33 -5.81 18.79 1.07
C PRO A 33 -5.69 17.32 1.48
N LEU A 34 -4.72 16.60 0.90
CA LEU A 34 -4.49 15.19 1.22
C LEU A 34 -4.12 14.96 2.70
N ALA A 35 -3.53 15.95 3.35
CA ALA A 35 -3.24 15.90 4.77
C ALA A 35 -4.51 15.72 5.63
N GLU A 36 -5.68 16.18 5.15
CA GLU A 36 -6.94 15.97 5.84
C GLU A 36 -7.40 14.52 5.77
N ASP A 37 -7.34 13.88 4.59
CA ASP A 37 -7.59 12.43 4.45
C ASP A 37 -6.73 11.66 5.45
N TYR A 38 -5.42 11.97 5.49
CA TYR A 38 -4.50 11.30 6.39
C TYR A 38 -4.92 11.43 7.85
N ARG A 39 -5.22 12.65 8.30
CA ARG A 39 -5.62 12.92 9.69
C ARG A 39 -6.90 12.18 10.05
N ASP A 40 -7.90 12.21 9.16
CA ASP A 40 -9.19 11.60 9.41
C ASP A 40 -9.07 10.06 9.48
N PHE A 41 -8.27 9.45 8.61
CA PHE A 41 -7.97 8.02 8.70
C PHE A 41 -7.17 7.68 9.96
N LYS A 42 -6.14 8.46 10.29
CA LYS A 42 -5.33 8.27 11.51
C LYS A 42 -6.20 8.28 12.77
N GLU A 43 -7.17 9.19 12.82
CA GLU A 43 -8.12 9.29 13.93
C GLU A 43 -8.96 8.01 14.13
N LEU A 44 -9.31 7.29 13.06
CA LEU A 44 -10.01 6.01 13.18
C LEU A 44 -9.16 5.00 13.96
N PHE A 45 -7.86 4.93 13.70
CA PHE A 45 -6.97 4.01 14.42
C PHE A 45 -6.79 4.46 15.88
N GLU A 46 -6.43 5.72 16.10
CA GLU A 46 -6.07 6.22 17.44
C GLU A 46 -7.27 6.34 18.39
N LYS A 47 -8.46 6.72 17.89
CA LYS A 47 -9.63 7.01 18.73
C LYS A 47 -10.73 5.95 18.66
N ARG A 48 -10.71 5.08 17.64
CA ARG A 48 -11.74 4.04 17.47
C ARG A 48 -11.16 2.63 17.49
N ASN A 49 -9.84 2.48 17.61
CA ASN A 49 -9.15 1.19 17.70
C ASN A 49 -9.55 0.23 16.56
N VAL A 50 -9.69 0.77 15.34
CA VAL A 50 -10.03 -0.03 14.17
C VAL A 50 -8.81 -0.81 13.67
N SER A 51 -9.02 -2.03 13.20
CA SER A 51 -8.01 -2.78 12.45
C SER A 51 -8.07 -2.40 10.98
N GLY A 52 -6.91 -2.15 10.37
CA GLY A 52 -6.77 -1.86 8.95
C GLY A 52 -6.08 -3.01 8.21
N TYR A 53 -6.62 -3.41 7.07
CA TYR A 53 -6.06 -4.49 6.24
C TYR A 53 -5.81 -3.99 4.81
N ILE A 54 -4.73 -4.49 4.20
CA ILE A 54 -4.45 -4.27 2.78
C ILE A 54 -4.73 -5.59 2.06
N VAL A 55 -5.67 -5.57 1.12
CA VAL A 55 -6.09 -6.76 0.38
C VAL A 55 -5.89 -6.53 -1.11
N ASN A 56 -5.13 -7.42 -1.76
CA ASN A 56 -5.07 -7.47 -3.21
C ASN A 56 -6.21 -8.35 -3.72
N THR A 57 -7.02 -7.82 -4.63
CA THR A 57 -8.21 -8.55 -5.16
C THR A 57 -8.12 -8.87 -6.64
N ALA A 58 -7.05 -8.41 -7.32
CA ALA A 58 -6.87 -8.62 -8.75
C ALA A 58 -5.89 -9.77 -9.03
N SER A 59 -4.59 -9.53 -8.83
CA SER A 59 -3.56 -10.55 -8.99
C SER A 59 -2.37 -10.27 -8.08
N TYR A 60 -1.61 -11.32 -7.78
CA TYR A 60 -0.35 -11.26 -7.04
C TYR A 60 0.74 -11.91 -7.87
N ASN A 61 1.79 -11.14 -8.21
CA ASN A 61 2.91 -11.58 -9.05
C ASN A 61 2.50 -12.29 -10.36
N GLY A 62 1.40 -11.85 -10.98
CA GLY A 62 0.89 -12.39 -12.24
C GLY A 62 -0.02 -13.60 -12.08
N VAL A 63 -0.28 -14.04 -10.85
CA VAL A 63 -1.29 -15.07 -10.54
C VAL A 63 -2.58 -14.37 -10.11
N ASP A 64 -3.67 -14.66 -10.83
CA ASP A 64 -4.98 -14.08 -10.51
C ASP A 64 -5.49 -14.53 -9.14
N ILE A 65 -6.21 -13.63 -8.48
CA ILE A 65 -6.84 -13.86 -7.18
C ILE A 65 -8.33 -14.11 -7.43
N ASP A 66 -8.74 -15.36 -7.19
CA ASP A 66 -10.15 -15.75 -7.33
C ASP A 66 -11.00 -15.00 -6.29
N LYS A 67 -12.21 -14.59 -6.69
CA LYS A 67 -13.12 -13.85 -5.79
C LYS A 67 -13.45 -14.68 -4.54
N GLU A 68 -13.55 -16.00 -4.68
CA GLU A 68 -13.82 -16.93 -3.59
C GLU A 68 -12.72 -16.90 -2.53
N ILE A 69 -11.45 -16.80 -2.96
CA ILE A 69 -10.31 -16.66 -2.03
C ILE A 69 -10.40 -15.34 -1.27
N THR A 70 -10.73 -14.24 -1.97
CA THR A 70 -10.90 -12.93 -1.34
C THR A 70 -12.02 -12.95 -0.31
N LEU A 71 -13.18 -13.52 -0.64
CA LEU A 71 -14.31 -13.63 0.28
C LEU A 71 -13.98 -14.49 1.49
N GLN A 72 -13.29 -15.62 1.29
CA GLN A 72 -12.84 -16.48 2.37
C GLN A 72 -11.89 -15.75 3.33
N ILE A 73 -10.92 -14.98 2.80
CA ILE A 73 -10.01 -14.16 3.61
C ILE A 73 -10.80 -13.18 4.49
N LEU A 74 -11.78 -12.48 3.90
CA LEU A 74 -12.58 -11.50 4.65
C LEU A 74 -13.42 -12.16 5.74
N GLU A 75 -14.01 -13.33 5.44
CA GLU A 75 -14.76 -14.12 6.42
C GLU A 75 -13.86 -14.61 7.56
N ASP A 76 -12.65 -15.10 7.26
CA ASP A 76 -11.72 -15.60 8.27
C ASP A 76 -11.18 -14.47 9.14
N ILE A 77 -10.93 -13.28 8.57
CA ILE A 77 -10.56 -12.09 9.34
C ILE A 77 -11.71 -11.71 10.29
N ALA A 78 -12.95 -11.65 9.78
CA ALA A 78 -14.13 -11.25 10.56
C ALA A 78 -14.45 -12.24 11.69
N ASN A 79 -14.12 -13.52 11.51
CA ASN A 79 -14.31 -14.57 12.52
C ASN A 79 -13.05 -14.85 13.36
N GLU A 80 -12.00 -14.02 13.25
CA GLU A 80 -10.74 -14.17 13.99
C GLU A 80 -10.06 -15.56 13.80
N LYS A 81 -10.16 -16.13 12.59
CA LYS A 81 -9.62 -17.46 12.24
C LYS A 81 -8.28 -17.41 11.51
N VAL A 82 -7.74 -16.21 11.29
CA VAL A 82 -6.49 -15.99 10.55
C VAL A 82 -5.27 -16.14 11.45
N ASN A 83 -4.22 -16.79 10.91
CA ASN A 83 -2.91 -16.87 11.54
C ASN A 83 -1.94 -15.98 10.77
N TRP A 84 -1.53 -14.87 11.39
CA TRP A 84 -0.63 -13.90 10.79
C TRP A 84 0.83 -14.34 10.94
N GLU A 85 1.62 -14.15 9.89
CA GLU A 85 3.07 -14.27 9.92
C GLU A 85 3.73 -12.90 9.79
N LYS A 86 4.93 -12.75 10.37
CA LYS A 86 5.73 -11.53 10.17
C LYS A 86 6.06 -11.36 8.70
N PHE A 87 5.91 -10.15 8.18
CA PHE A 87 6.21 -9.83 6.79
C PHE A 87 7.71 -9.53 6.62
N GLY A 88 8.53 -10.56 6.81
CA GLY A 88 9.99 -10.48 6.67
C GLY A 88 10.62 -9.75 7.85
N SER A 89 11.57 -8.86 7.56
CA SER A 89 12.24 -8.00 8.53
C SER A 89 11.46 -6.73 8.88
N LEU A 90 10.34 -6.46 8.18
CA LEU A 90 9.59 -5.23 8.32
C LEU A 90 8.83 -5.19 9.64
N ASP A 91 9.20 -4.26 10.53
CA ASP A 91 8.59 -4.17 11.85
C ASP A 91 7.13 -3.71 11.76
N GLY A 92 6.28 -4.27 12.63
CA GLY A 92 4.84 -4.00 12.64
C GLY A 92 4.06 -4.48 11.40
N MET A 93 4.71 -5.12 10.42
CA MET A 93 4.03 -5.66 9.22
C MET A 93 3.84 -7.17 9.32
N TYR A 94 2.62 -7.60 8.98
CA TYR A 94 2.22 -9.00 8.99
C TYR A 94 1.45 -9.34 7.71
N TYR A 95 1.48 -10.60 7.32
CA TYR A 95 0.73 -11.11 6.18
C TYR A 95 0.06 -12.45 6.51
N LEU A 96 -0.95 -12.80 5.72
CA LEU A 96 -1.61 -14.10 5.77
C LEU A 96 -0.97 -15.00 4.69
N PRO A 97 -0.26 -16.08 5.05
CA PRO A 97 0.37 -16.94 4.07
C PRO A 97 -0.65 -17.74 3.27
N PHE A 98 -0.47 -17.79 1.95
CA PHE A 98 -1.23 -18.64 1.04
C PHE A 98 -0.29 -19.41 0.13
N GLU A 99 -0.45 -20.72 0.05
CA GLU A 99 0.41 -21.59 -0.78
C GLU A 99 0.41 -21.17 -2.26
N LYS A 100 -0.74 -20.73 -2.79
CA LYS A 100 -0.88 -20.24 -4.17
C LYS A 100 -0.21 -18.87 -4.40
N TYR A 101 0.11 -18.12 -3.34
CA TYR A 101 0.65 -16.76 -3.40
C TYR A 101 1.88 -16.62 -2.50
N PRO A 102 3.00 -17.27 -2.83
CA PRO A 102 4.16 -17.31 -1.97
C PRO A 102 4.80 -15.93 -1.78
N VAL A 103 5.26 -15.68 -0.57
CA VAL A 103 6.09 -14.53 -0.20
C VAL A 103 7.49 -15.08 0.09
N ASP A 104 8.46 -14.76 -0.75
CA ASP A 104 9.82 -15.29 -0.60
C ASP A 104 10.82 -14.16 -0.32
N PHE A 105 11.12 -13.95 0.96
CA PHE A 105 12.12 -12.98 1.39
C PHE A 105 13.57 -13.42 1.12
N LYS A 106 13.80 -14.66 0.68
CA LYS A 106 15.14 -15.14 0.26
C LYS A 106 15.39 -14.85 -1.22
N ASP A 107 14.33 -14.65 -2.01
CA ASP A 107 14.45 -14.18 -3.39
C ASP A 107 14.83 -12.70 -3.43
N LYS A 108 16.06 -12.43 -3.87
CA LYS A 108 16.56 -11.05 -4.03
C LYS A 108 15.73 -10.22 -4.98
N SER A 109 15.20 -10.82 -6.06
CA SER A 109 14.34 -10.11 -7.00
C SER A 109 13.04 -9.66 -6.33
N TYR A 110 12.48 -10.49 -5.46
CA TYR A 110 11.31 -10.15 -4.66
C TYR A 110 11.59 -9.01 -3.69
N THR A 111 12.67 -9.09 -2.91
CA THR A 111 13.01 -8.07 -1.90
C THR A 111 13.41 -6.74 -2.53
N GLU A 112 14.18 -6.75 -3.62
CA GLU A 112 14.52 -5.56 -4.40
C GLU A 112 13.25 -4.91 -4.99
N LYS A 113 12.33 -5.71 -5.51
CA LYS A 113 11.04 -5.22 -6.00
C LYS A 113 10.22 -4.60 -4.87
N LEU A 114 10.13 -5.24 -3.71
CA LEU A 114 9.42 -4.73 -2.53
C LEU A 114 10.01 -3.38 -2.08
N LYS A 115 11.34 -3.32 -1.91
CA LYS A 115 12.06 -2.10 -1.57
C LYS A 115 11.80 -0.98 -2.58
N ARG A 116 11.92 -1.28 -3.88
CA ARG A 116 11.64 -0.30 -4.94
C ARG A 116 10.20 0.22 -4.88
N ARG A 117 9.22 -0.60 -4.47
CA ARG A 117 7.83 -0.15 -4.30
C ARG A 117 7.65 0.79 -3.11
N LEU A 118 8.46 0.69 -2.07
CA LEU A 118 8.45 1.65 -0.96
C LEU A 118 9.16 2.95 -1.35
N GLU A 119 10.31 2.86 -2.03
CA GLU A 119 11.04 4.03 -2.56
C GLU A 119 10.17 4.88 -3.49
N ILE A 120 9.45 4.26 -4.43
CA ILE A 120 8.53 4.98 -5.33
C ILE A 120 7.45 5.74 -4.54
N ARG A 121 7.02 5.21 -3.39
CA ARG A 121 6.05 5.89 -2.52
C ARG A 121 6.68 7.08 -1.81
N LEU A 122 7.91 6.94 -1.32
CA LEU A 122 8.65 8.02 -0.70
C LEU A 122 8.89 9.16 -1.70
N GLU A 123 9.40 8.85 -2.89
CA GLU A 123 9.61 9.80 -4.01
C GLU A 123 8.31 10.56 -4.35
N TRP A 124 7.17 9.86 -4.35
CA TRP A 124 5.87 10.47 -4.60
C TRP A 124 5.46 11.45 -3.49
N ILE A 125 5.69 11.10 -2.23
CA ILE A 125 5.37 11.98 -1.07
C ILE A 125 6.24 13.24 -1.12
N GLU A 126 7.54 13.11 -1.37
CA GLU A 126 8.46 14.25 -1.50
C GLU A 126 8.04 15.19 -2.63
N LYS A 127 7.68 14.63 -3.79
CA LYS A 127 7.16 15.40 -4.91
C LYS A 127 5.82 16.07 -4.58
N TYR A 128 4.94 15.38 -3.87
CA TYR A 128 3.65 15.94 -3.45
C TYR A 128 3.85 17.16 -2.54
N GLU A 129 4.69 17.05 -1.51
CA GLU A 129 5.01 18.14 -0.59
C GLU A 129 5.63 19.35 -1.30
N GLY A 130 6.57 19.12 -2.23
CA GLY A 130 7.17 20.20 -3.01
C GLY A 130 6.16 20.98 -3.87
N ASN A 131 5.06 20.33 -4.30
CA ASN A 131 3.98 20.97 -5.05
C ASN A 131 2.87 21.56 -4.16
N HIS A 132 2.84 21.24 -2.86
CA HIS A 132 1.80 21.67 -1.92
C HIS A 132 2.41 22.21 -0.61
N PRO A 133 3.25 23.26 -0.67
CA PRO A 133 4.00 23.75 0.49
C PRO A 133 3.09 24.28 1.62
N ASP A 134 1.88 24.76 1.29
CA ASP A 134 0.94 25.31 2.27
C ASP A 134 0.17 24.24 3.04
N ASN A 135 0.14 23.00 2.54
CA ASN A 135 -0.57 21.87 3.15
C ASN A 135 0.29 20.60 3.07
N PRO A 136 1.46 20.58 3.74
CA PRO A 136 2.35 19.44 3.69
C PRO A 136 1.73 18.24 4.39
N LEU A 137 2.19 17.06 3.98
CA LEU A 137 1.85 15.83 4.70
C LEU A 137 2.63 15.75 6.01
N PRO A 138 2.13 15.01 7.02
CA PRO A 138 2.87 14.81 8.25
C PRO A 138 4.21 14.09 8.02
N ALA A 139 5.27 14.59 8.66
CA ALA A 139 6.64 14.08 8.49
C ALA A 139 6.78 12.58 8.82
N GLU A 140 5.98 12.08 9.77
CA GLU A 140 5.94 10.68 10.17
C GLU A 140 5.68 9.71 9.01
N ILE A 141 5.02 10.15 7.93
CA ILE A 141 4.79 9.32 6.74
C ILE A 141 6.12 8.99 6.06
N LYS A 142 7.00 9.99 5.90
CA LYS A 142 8.31 9.81 5.29
C LYS A 142 9.25 9.04 6.21
N ASP A 143 9.18 9.30 7.52
CA ASP A 143 9.98 8.57 8.51
C ASP A 143 9.62 7.08 8.50
N CYS A 144 8.32 6.75 8.49
CA CYS A 144 7.82 5.39 8.41
C CYS A 144 8.30 4.68 7.12
N LEU A 145 8.16 5.32 5.96
CA LEU A 145 8.63 4.75 4.69
C LEU A 145 10.15 4.54 4.68
N SER A 146 10.91 5.50 5.20
CA SER A 146 12.38 5.42 5.26
C SER A 146 12.84 4.28 6.16
N ASN A 147 12.17 4.09 7.31
CA ASN A 147 12.47 2.98 8.22
C ASN A 147 12.20 1.62 7.55
N LEU A 148 11.05 1.46 6.91
CA LEU A 148 10.73 0.22 6.18
C LEU A 148 11.73 -0.05 5.04
N ILE A 149 12.17 0.97 4.32
CA ILE A 149 13.20 0.83 3.27
C ILE A 149 14.53 0.38 3.89
N ASN A 150 14.90 0.92 5.04
CA ASN A 150 16.14 0.57 5.74
C ASN A 150 16.13 -0.85 6.29
N GLU A 151 14.98 -1.35 6.74
CA GLU A 151 14.79 -2.72 7.23
C GLU A 151 14.91 -3.78 6.12
N LEU A 152 14.82 -3.39 4.85
CA LEU A 152 14.99 -4.27 3.68
C LEU A 152 16.42 -4.25 3.10
N ASN A 153 17.37 -3.54 3.74
CA ASN A 153 18.76 -3.45 3.30
C ASN A 153 19.64 -4.59 3.82
#